data_AF-S7PZ98-F1
#
_entry.id   AF-S7PZ98-F1
#
_cell.length_a   1.000
_cell.length_b   1.000
_cell.length_c   1.000
_cell.angle_alpha   90.00
_cell.angle_beta   90.00
_cell.angle_gamma   90.00
#
_symmetry.space_group_name_H-M   'P 1'
#
loop_
_entity.id
_entity.type
_entity.pdbx_description
1 polymer ?
#
loop_
_entity_poly.entity_id
_entity_poly.type
_entity_poly.pdbx_seq_one_letter_code
_entity_poly.pdbx_strand_id
1 'polypeptide(L)'
;ILGLSLGITITVSTIIIQMSVRPADLGVATGFQAFSRTLGGLIGLAISTAVLNARVESKLTSAFPDSGVRQQITEAPSDIVPTLTPQLQAVVRQAYNSGYSLVFIIIAAWFSIGIVASFGLKHVMP
;
A
#
# COMPACT_ATOMS: atom_id res chain seq x y z
N ILE A 1 1.84 17.53 -5.72
CA ILE A 1 0.67 16.97 -6.44
C ILE A 1 -0.08 15.98 -5.54
N LEU A 2 0.54 14.91 -5.04
CA LEU A 2 -0.11 13.91 -4.17
C LEU A 2 -0.74 14.50 -2.88
N GLY A 3 -0.07 15.45 -2.23
CA GLY A 3 -0.61 16.11 -1.03
C GLY A 3 -1.87 16.94 -1.29
N LEU A 4 -2.00 17.50 -2.49
CA LEU A 4 -3.17 18.31 -2.87
C LEU A 4 -4.40 17.42 -3.11
N SER A 5 -4.22 16.32 -3.84
CA SER A 5 -5.29 15.33 -4.07
C SER A 5 -5.77 14.68 -2.77
N LEU A 6 -4.85 14.31 -1.88
CA LEU A 6 -5.21 13.73 -0.59
C LEU A 6 -5.98 14.73 0.29
N GLY A 7 -5.57 16.00 0.30
CA GLY A 7 -6.28 17.06 1.02
C GLY A 7 -7.72 17.20 0.53
N ILE A 8 -7.90 17.35 -0.79
CA ILE A 8 -9.23 17.54 -1.41
C ILE A 8 -10.17 16.35 -1.10
N THR A 9 -9.69 15.10 -1.24
CA THR A 9 -10.51 13.91 -0.98
C THR A 9 -10.94 13.81 0.49
N ILE A 10 -10.05 14.15 1.42
CA ILE A 10 -10.34 14.13 2.87
C ILE A 10 -11.47 15.11 3.18
N THR A 11 -11.31 16.36 2.73
CA THR A 11 -12.26 17.43 3.04
C THR A 11 -13.63 17.15 2.44
N VAL A 12 -13.70 16.67 1.19
CA VAL A 12 -14.97 16.33 0.51
C VAL A 12 -15.70 15.18 1.22
N SER A 13 -15.03 14.08 1.54
CA SER A 13 -15.67 12.96 2.29
C SER A 13 -16.21 13.41 3.64
N THR A 14 -15.45 14.27 4.33
CA THR A 14 -15.84 14.76 5.65
C THR A 14 -17.10 15.62 5.57
N ILE A 15 -17.20 16.51 4.58
CA ILE A 15 -18.36 17.37 4.36
C ILE A 15 -19.61 16.52 4.02
N ILE A 16 -19.49 15.52 3.15
CA ILE A 16 -20.62 14.66 2.75
C ILE A 16 -21.20 13.92 3.95
N ILE A 17 -20.35 13.36 4.81
CA ILE A 17 -20.80 12.67 6.01
C ILE A 17 -21.48 13.65 6.94
N GLN A 18 -20.87 14.81 7.21
CA GLN A 18 -21.45 15.81 8.10
C GLN A 18 -22.82 16.33 7.62
N MET A 19 -23.05 16.40 6.30
CA MET A 19 -24.32 16.82 5.71
C MET A 19 -25.39 15.72 5.67
N SER A 20 -25.02 14.45 5.79
CA SER A 20 -25.94 13.31 5.61
C SER A 20 -26.44 12.70 6.94
N VAL A 21 -25.94 13.15 8.10
CA VAL A 21 -26.33 12.64 9.43
C VAL A 21 -26.82 13.74 10.35
N ARG A 22 -27.69 13.37 11.29
CA ARG A 22 -28.18 14.27 12.34
C ARG A 22 -27.04 14.64 13.30
N PRO A 23 -27.08 15.83 13.94
CA PRO A 23 -26.02 16.31 14.83
C PRO A 23 -25.64 15.34 15.97
N ALA A 24 -26.59 14.54 16.46
CA ALA A 24 -26.37 13.55 17.50
C ALA A 24 -25.51 12.34 17.05
N ASP A 25 -25.54 12.00 15.75
CA ASP A 25 -24.88 10.82 15.19
C ASP A 25 -23.53 11.17 14.51
N LEU A 26 -23.18 12.47 14.47
CA LEU A 26 -22.03 13.01 13.76
C LEU A 26 -20.70 12.45 14.28
N GLY A 27 -20.58 12.24 15.60
CA GLY A 27 -19.40 11.66 16.24
C GLY A 27 -19.17 10.20 15.86
N VAL A 28 -20.24 9.40 15.80
CA VAL A 28 -20.18 7.98 15.41
C VAL A 28 -19.83 7.86 13.93
N ALA A 29 -20.46 8.67 13.06
CA ALA A 29 -20.19 8.65 11.63
C ALA A 29 -18.75 9.09 11.29
N THR A 30 -18.25 10.14 11.95
CA THR A 30 -16.86 10.61 11.78
C THR A 30 -15.86 9.57 12.29
N GLY A 31 -16.11 8.99 13.47
CA GLY A 31 -15.28 7.93 14.03
C GLY A 31 -15.22 6.69 13.14
N PHE A 32 -16.37 6.27 12.59
CA PHE A 32 -16.46 5.15 11.66
C PHE A 32 -15.70 5.41 10.34
N GLN A 33 -15.77 6.64 9.81
CA GLN A 33 -15.00 7.02 8.62
C GLN A 33 -13.49 7.01 8.88
N ALA A 34 -13.06 7.51 10.03
CA ALA A 34 -11.65 7.47 10.43
C ALA A 34 -11.17 6.01 10.61
N PHE A 35 -11.97 5.17 11.27
CA PHE A 35 -11.68 3.75 11.46
C PHE A 35 -11.56 3.01 10.12
N SER A 36 -12.55 3.17 9.24
CA SER A 36 -12.56 2.51 7.92
C SER A 36 -11.34 2.90 7.08
N ARG A 37 -10.94 4.18 7.13
CA ARG A 37 -9.73 4.66 6.47
C ARG A 37 -8.47 3.99 7.02
N THR A 38 -8.31 3.95 8.34
CA THR A 38 -7.14 3.34 8.97
C THR A 38 -7.08 1.85 8.69
N LEU A 39 -8.21 1.15 8.78
CA LEU A 39 -8.33 -0.27 8.47
C LEU A 39 -7.92 -0.55 7.02
N GLY A 40 -8.44 0.22 6.06
CA GLY A 40 -8.05 0.10 4.65
C GLY A 40 -6.56 0.36 4.41
N GLY A 41 -5.98 1.35 5.10
CA GLY A 41 -4.55 1.64 5.04
C GLY A 41 -3.68 0.48 5.55
N LEU A 42 -4.09 -0.14 6.67
CA LEU A 42 -3.39 -1.30 7.25
C LEU A 42 -3.50 -2.54 6.36
N ILE A 43 -4.69 -2.83 5.81
CA ILE A 43 -4.90 -3.94 4.88
C ILE A 43 -4.03 -3.75 3.63
N GLY A 44 -4.04 -2.55 3.04
CA GLY A 44 -3.21 -2.25 1.87
C GLY A 44 -1.72 -2.38 2.15
N LEU A 45 -1.27 -1.93 3.32
CA LEU A 45 0.12 -2.08 3.76
C LEU A 45 0.50 -3.55 3.93
N ALA A 46 -0.31 -4.33 4.64
CA ALA A 46 -0.04 -5.75 4.88
C ALA A 46 0.07 -6.55 3.58
N ILE A 47 -0.85 -6.33 2.63
CA ILE A 47 -0.81 -6.96 1.31
C ILE A 47 0.45 -6.54 0.56
N SER A 48 0.78 -5.25 0.56
CA SER A 48 1.96 -4.72 -0.13
C SER A 48 3.25 -5.33 0.41
N THR A 49 3.40 -5.42 1.73
CA THR A 49 4.55 -6.04 2.39
C THR A 49 4.63 -7.53 2.12
N ALA A 50 3.52 -8.26 2.21
CA ALA A 50 3.48 -9.69 1.93
C ALA A 50 3.88 -10.00 0.48
N VAL A 51 3.36 -9.25 -0.48
CA VAL A 51 3.70 -9.39 -1.91
C VAL A 51 5.17 -9.06 -2.18
N LEU A 52 5.67 -7.97 -1.59
CA LEU A 52 7.06 -7.57 -1.73
C LEU A 52 7.99 -8.68 -1.21
N ASN A 53 7.74 -9.17 0.01
CA ASN A 53 8.54 -10.22 0.62
C ASN A 53 8.52 -11.51 -0.21
N ALA A 54 7.34 -11.99 -0.63
CA ALA A 54 7.24 -13.18 -1.46
C ALA A 54 8.00 -13.05 -2.79
N ARG A 55 7.97 -11.85 -3.40
CA ARG A 55 8.67 -11.60 -4.68
C ARG A 55 10.18 -11.50 -4.51
N VAL A 56 10.63 -10.82 -3.46
CA VAL A 56 12.04 -10.69 -3.10
C VAL A 56 12.61 -12.07 -2.78
N GLU A 57 11.93 -12.87 -1.94
CA GLU A 57 12.34 -14.23 -1.58
C GLU A 57 12.46 -15.15 -2.79
N SER A 58 11.49 -15.12 -3.71
CA SER A 58 11.52 -15.89 -4.96
C SER A 58 12.74 -15.56 -5.83
N LYS A 59 13.10 -14.27 -5.92
CA LYS A 59 14.27 -13.81 -6.70
C LYS A 59 15.59 -14.10 -6.00
N LEU A 60 15.65 -13.95 -4.68
CA LEU A 60 16.84 -14.25 -3.89
C LEU A 60 17.15 -15.74 -3.85
N THR A 61 16.15 -16.62 -3.84
CA THR A 61 16.33 -18.09 -3.86
C THR A 61 17.09 -18.55 -5.12
N SER A 62 16.98 -17.81 -6.23
CA SER A 62 17.71 -18.12 -7.46
C SER A 62 19.18 -17.65 -7.43
N ALA A 63 19.53 -16.73 -6.54
CA ALA A 63 20.85 -16.10 -6.47
C ALA A 63 21.67 -16.50 -5.24
N PHE A 64 21.01 -16.94 -4.17
CA PHE A 64 21.61 -17.32 -2.90
C PHE A 64 21.07 -18.68 -2.44
N PRO A 65 21.90 -19.74 -2.47
CA PRO A 65 21.50 -21.05 -1.95
C PRO A 65 21.31 -21.03 -0.41
N ASP A 66 22.09 -20.22 0.31
CA ASP A 66 21.97 -20.09 1.77
C ASP A 66 20.71 -19.32 2.20
N SER A 67 19.92 -19.91 3.10
CA SER A 67 18.71 -19.31 3.66
C SER A 67 19.00 -18.20 4.67
N GLY A 68 20.08 -18.32 5.45
CA GLY A 68 20.45 -17.34 6.48
C GLY A 68 20.79 -15.95 5.90
N VAL A 69 21.51 -15.93 4.77
CA VAL A 69 21.85 -14.69 4.06
C VAL A 69 20.60 -14.04 3.45
N ARG A 70 19.62 -14.85 2.96
CA ARG A 70 18.35 -14.33 2.43
C ARG A 70 17.50 -13.64 3.49
N GLN A 71 17.44 -14.23 4.69
CA GLN A 71 16.69 -13.68 5.81
C GLN A 71 17.31 -12.36 6.28
N GLN A 72 18.63 -12.33 6.41
CA GLN A 72 19.38 -11.12 6.73
C GLN A 72 19.15 -10.00 5.69
N ILE A 73 19.19 -10.29 4.39
CA ILE A 73 18.93 -9.28 3.34
C ILE A 73 17.49 -8.74 3.40
N THR A 74 16.52 -9.56 3.82
CA THR A 74 15.11 -9.16 3.91
C THR A 74 14.85 -8.30 5.15
N GLU A 75 15.54 -8.56 6.27
CA GLU A 75 15.39 -7.83 7.53
C GLU A 75 16.20 -6.52 7.57
N ALA A 76 17.43 -6.51 7.04
CA ALA A 76 18.32 -5.34 7.07
C ALA A 76 19.06 -5.11 5.74
N PRO A 77 18.33 -4.84 4.63
CA PRO A 77 18.94 -4.65 3.32
C PRO A 77 19.97 -3.52 3.30
N SER A 78 19.81 -2.48 4.13
CA SER A 78 20.76 -1.35 4.21
C SER A 78 22.13 -1.69 4.78
N ASP A 79 22.23 -2.68 5.67
CA ASP A 79 23.49 -3.04 6.35
C ASP A 79 24.26 -4.14 5.62
N ILE A 80 23.56 -5.03 4.92
CA ILE A 80 24.17 -6.21 4.30
C ILE A 80 24.42 -6.01 2.82
N VAL A 81 23.62 -5.19 2.12
CA VAL A 81 23.88 -4.89 0.71
C VAL A 81 25.27 -4.27 0.47
N PRO A 82 25.79 -3.33 1.30
CA PRO A 82 27.13 -2.77 1.13
C PRO A 82 28.27 -3.78 1.28
N THR A 83 28.07 -4.86 2.04
CA THR A 83 29.10 -5.88 2.32
C THR A 83 29.14 -6.99 1.25
N LEU A 84 28.17 -7.03 0.33
CA LEU A 84 28.12 -7.98 -0.79
C LEU A 84 28.93 -7.49 -1.99
N THR A 85 29.44 -8.42 -2.80
CA THR A 85 30.12 -8.11 -4.07
C THR A 85 29.23 -7.27 -4.99
N PRO A 86 29.79 -6.39 -5.84
CA PRO A 86 29.02 -5.48 -6.71
C PRO A 86 28.00 -6.20 -7.61
N GLN A 87 28.31 -7.44 -8.01
CA GLN A 87 27.43 -8.29 -8.82
C GLN A 87 26.19 -8.74 -8.02
N LEU A 88 26.35 -9.12 -6.75
CA LEU A 88 25.24 -9.50 -5.88
C LEU A 88 24.38 -8.29 -5.49
N GLN A 89 24.99 -7.11 -5.29
CA GLN A 89 24.24 -5.86 -5.08
C GLN A 89 23.28 -5.56 -6.23
N ALA A 90 23.73 -5.74 -7.48
CA ALA A 90 22.89 -5.51 -8.64
C ALA A 90 21.69 -6.47 -8.67
N VAL A 91 21.89 -7.74 -8.29
CA VAL A 91 20.83 -8.76 -8.21
C VAL A 91 19.81 -8.42 -7.12
N VAL A 92 20.26 -8.02 -5.92
CA VAL A 92 19.35 -7.61 -4.83
C VAL A 92 18.57 -6.35 -5.22
N ARG A 93 19.23 -5.35 -5.80
CA ARG A 93 18.56 -4.14 -6.31
C ARG A 93 17.51 -4.48 -7.37
N GLN A 94 17.81 -5.37 -8.31
CA GLN A 94 16.88 -5.81 -9.34
C GLN A 94 15.69 -6.58 -8.76
N ALA A 95 15.91 -7.41 -7.74
CA ALA A 95 14.85 -8.11 -7.02
C ALA A 95 13.88 -7.14 -6.33
N TYR A 96 14.41 -6.16 -5.59
CA TYR A 96 13.59 -5.11 -4.96
C TYR A 96 12.84 -4.26 -6.00
N ASN A 97 13.50 -3.83 -7.07
CA ASN A 97 12.84 -3.06 -8.14
C ASN A 97 11.67 -3.83 -8.76
N SER A 98 11.86 -5.12 -9.03
CA SER A 98 10.80 -5.98 -9.56
C SER A 98 9.65 -6.16 -8.55
N GLY A 99 9.96 -6.28 -7.25
CA GLY A 99 8.96 -6.36 -6.18
C GLY A 99 8.13 -5.08 -6.09
N TYR A 100 8.77 -3.92 -6.04
CA TYR A 100 8.08 -2.63 -5.99
C TYR A 100 7.21 -2.39 -7.22
N SER A 101 7.67 -2.73 -8.41
CA SER A 101 6.87 -2.59 -9.64
C SER A 101 5.56 -3.38 -9.57
N LEU A 102 5.60 -4.60 -9.01
CA LEU A 102 4.42 -5.44 -8.84
C LEU A 102 3.46 -4.86 -7.79
N VAL A 103 3.98 -4.38 -6.65
CA VAL A 103 3.19 -3.68 -5.64
C VAL A 103 2.49 -2.46 -6.24
N PHE A 104 3.17 -1.67 -7.06
CA PHE A 104 2.58 -0.54 -7.78
C PHE A 104 1.42 -0.96 -8.70
N ILE A 105 1.56 -2.08 -9.42
CA ILE A 105 0.50 -2.60 -10.29
C ILE A 105 -0.72 -3.07 -9.47
N ILE A 106 -0.51 -3.77 -8.36
CA ILE A 106 -1.60 -4.21 -7.48
C ILE A 106 -2.35 -3.01 -6.92
N ILE A 107 -1.61 -2.01 -6.42
CA ILE A 107 -2.20 -0.78 -5.89
C ILE A 107 -2.97 -0.04 -7.00
N ALA A 108 -2.41 0.06 -8.21
CA ALA A 108 -3.09 0.66 -9.35
C ALA A 108 -4.40 -0.05 -9.70
N ALA A 109 -4.40 -1.39 -9.74
CA ALA A 109 -5.60 -2.19 -9.97
C ALA A 109 -6.66 -1.96 -8.87
N TRP A 110 -6.22 -1.87 -7.61
CA TRP A 110 -7.10 -1.56 -6.49
C TRP A 110 -7.76 -0.17 -6.62
N PHE A 111 -6.98 0.85 -7.03
CA PHE A 111 -7.51 2.17 -7.34
C PHE A 111 -8.50 2.14 -8.50
N SER A 112 -8.24 1.36 -9.55
CA SER A 112 -9.16 1.21 -10.67
C SER A 112 -10.51 0.62 -10.24
N ILE A 113 -10.51 -0.38 -9.35
CA ILE A 113 -11.75 -0.93 -8.77
C ILE A 113 -12.51 0.15 -8.00
N GLY A 114 -11.80 0.96 -7.20
CA GLY A 114 -12.40 2.09 -6.47
C GLY A 114 -13.06 3.11 -7.40
N ILE A 115 -12.44 3.44 -8.52
CA ILE A 115 -13.01 4.33 -9.55
C ILE A 115 -14.28 3.72 -10.14
N VAL A 116 -14.26 2.44 -10.52
CA VAL A 116 -15.42 1.75 -11.09
C VAL A 116 -16.59 1.71 -10.09
N ALA A 117 -16.31 1.41 -8.83
CA ALA A 117 -17.31 1.47 -7.77
C ALA A 117 -17.87 2.89 -7.58
N SER A 118 -17.03 3.92 -7.73
CA SER A 118 -17.44 5.33 -7.64
C SER A 118 -18.38 5.74 -8.77
N PHE A 119 -18.25 5.16 -9.97
CA PHE A 119 -19.21 5.36 -11.07
C PHE A 119 -20.54 4.63 -10.84
N GLY A 120 -20.52 3.51 -10.12
CA GLY A 120 -21.72 2.72 -9.78
C GLY A 120 -22.55 3.28 -8.63
N LEU A 121 -22.01 4.23 -7.86
CA LEU A 121 -22.75 4.94 -6.83
C LEU A 121 -23.84 5.81 -7.49
N LYS A 122 -25.08 5.30 -7.45
CA LYS A 122 -26.29 6.03 -7.82
C LYS A 122 -26.29 7.35 -7.06
N HIS A 123 -26.25 8.47 -7.79
CA HIS A 123 -26.42 9.82 -7.25
C HIS A 123 -27.81 9.92 -6.61
N VAL A 124 -27.93 9.52 -5.35
CA VAL A 124 -29.05 9.92 -4.50
C VAL A 124 -28.58 11.18 -3.81
N MET A 125 -28.72 12.29 -4.52
CA MET A 125 -28.70 13.61 -3.89
C MET A 125 -29.99 13.73 -3.05
N PRO A 126 -29.92 14.10 -1.75
CA PRO A 126 -31.08 14.67 -1.07
C PRO A 126 -31.45 16.03 -1.68
#